data_AF-A0A8T7I941-F1
#
_entry.id   AF-A0A8T7I941-F1
#
_cell.length_a   1.000
_cell.length_b   1.000
_cell.length_c   1.000
_cell.angle_alpha   90.00
_cell.angle_beta   90.00
_cell.angle_gamma   90.00
#
_symmetry.space_group_name_H-M   'P 1'
#
loop_
_entity.id
_entity.type
_entity.pdbx_description
1 polymer ?
#
loop_
_entity_poly.entity_id
_entity_poly.type
_entity_poly.pdbx_seq_one_letter_code
_entity_poly.pdbx_strand_id
1 'polypeptide(L)'
;MNVINNITGLLFASFAVVSTYADVSIPRYECTPYEVKNTEVVTASEPRSSCDGGLWITVHTVDRLDGERDVVDACKAFQIPEGYSAFETFQNNECYDNTPYPGDPQTGIRIIKNDYPVGRAITRRVEENQSASFAYEAVWPNDPEGDEVFYERSVYMAAEGSLLIDNNNQQFVLTPVNGFTGEFTVRLYFRDQYGAQGISMLHLDVGSGPTDDNPPQVEEFTVDAYSGEKAPFGITATHPDDVAIVSLEIIQAPQFGLLEAIPDNNNNGYWYTPNSDYVGEDFILVRAVDANGLTDVGVISFNVQGYDGDGDGIFNHLDNCPEIYNDDQSDVDTDGLGDVCDNDADNDGLPKDVEQANGLDDLNASDATQDKDNDGLSNIREYQLGTQITNRDSDADGIDDGFEHRTHYLNPLDVTDADYDFDNDGYSNYEEFVANTPGDNADITPENAYVLWLVPIISILL
;
A
#
# COMPACT_ATOMS: atom_id res chain seq x y z
N MET A 1 3.89 -27.57 -4.48
CA MET A 1 3.60 -26.14 -4.21
C MET A 1 4.13 -25.40 -5.43
N ASN A 2 3.29 -25.05 -6.41
CA ASN A 2 2.53 -23.79 -6.49
C ASN A 2 3.49 -22.61 -6.23
N VAL A 3 3.72 -21.64 -7.12
CA VAL A 3 2.87 -20.92 -8.09
C VAL A 3 3.81 -20.26 -9.11
N ILE A 4 3.37 -19.98 -10.34
CA ILE A 4 3.60 -18.70 -11.07
C ILE A 4 2.86 -18.72 -12.43
N ASN A 5 1.93 -17.77 -12.54
CA ASN A 5 1.42 -17.04 -13.70
C ASN A 5 0.49 -17.71 -14.73
N ASN A 6 -0.82 -17.55 -14.50
CA ASN A 6 -1.86 -17.51 -15.52
C ASN A 6 -1.98 -16.09 -16.10
N ILE A 7 -1.65 -15.95 -17.38
CA ILE A 7 -2.09 -14.86 -18.24
C ILE A 7 -3.31 -15.41 -19.00
N THR A 8 -4.51 -14.94 -18.65
CA THR A 8 -5.75 -15.31 -19.33
C THR A 8 -5.92 -14.51 -20.61
N GLY A 9 -5.37 -15.04 -21.71
CA GLY A 9 -5.89 -14.80 -23.05
C GLY A 9 -7.06 -15.75 -23.29
N LEU A 10 -8.30 -15.28 -23.13
CA LEU A 10 -9.50 -16.01 -23.49
C LEU A 10 -9.62 -16.07 -25.01
N LEU A 11 -9.06 -17.14 -25.58
CA LEU A 11 -9.39 -17.62 -26.92
C LEU A 11 -10.89 -17.93 -26.97
N PHE A 12 -11.62 -17.17 -27.78
CA PHE A 12 -12.98 -17.48 -28.20
C PHE A 12 -12.97 -18.80 -28.97
N ALA A 13 -13.26 -19.90 -28.28
CA ALA A 13 -13.62 -21.16 -28.92
C ALA A 13 -15.09 -21.06 -29.33
N SER A 14 -15.32 -20.74 -30.60
CA SER A 14 -16.59 -20.96 -31.27
C SER A 14 -16.86 -22.46 -31.30
N PHE A 15 -17.55 -23.01 -30.30
CA PHE A 15 -18.08 -24.35 -30.38
C PHE A 15 -19.27 -24.32 -31.35
N ALA A 16 -19.05 -24.82 -32.57
CA ALA A 16 -20.15 -25.22 -33.43
C ALA A 16 -20.84 -26.42 -32.76
N VAL A 17 -22.07 -26.22 -32.27
CA VAL A 17 -22.92 -27.32 -31.82
C VAL A 17 -23.32 -28.08 -33.09
N VAL A 18 -22.89 -29.32 -33.21
CA VAL A 18 -23.31 -30.22 -34.29
C VAL A 18 -24.60 -30.87 -33.83
N SER A 19 -25.74 -30.54 -34.45
CA SER A 19 -27.03 -31.18 -34.19
C SER A 19 -26.89 -32.69 -34.35
N THR A 20 -27.35 -33.44 -33.34
CA THR A 20 -27.29 -34.90 -33.35
C THR A 20 -28.59 -35.48 -33.92
N TYR A 21 -28.48 -36.19 -35.05
CA TYR A 21 -29.63 -36.81 -35.73
C TYR A 21 -29.91 -38.21 -35.16
N ALA A 22 -31.19 -38.58 -35.06
CA ALA A 22 -31.61 -39.97 -34.89
C ALA A 22 -32.41 -40.41 -36.12
N ASP A 23 -31.91 -41.40 -36.87
CA ASP A 23 -32.67 -42.01 -37.96
C ASP A 23 -33.75 -42.92 -37.36
N VAL A 24 -35.02 -42.52 -37.44
CA VAL A 24 -36.13 -43.40 -37.09
C VAL A 24 -36.33 -44.40 -38.23
N SER A 25 -35.83 -45.62 -38.06
CA SER A 25 -36.14 -46.73 -38.96
C SER A 25 -37.62 -47.10 -38.83
N ILE A 26 -38.41 -46.77 -39.84
CA ILE A 26 -39.81 -47.21 -39.97
C ILE A 26 -39.79 -48.76 -40.03
N PRO A 27 -40.64 -49.49 -39.28
CA PRO A 27 -40.63 -50.95 -39.29
C PRO A 27 -40.83 -51.48 -40.73
N ARG A 28 -39.97 -52.42 -41.12
CA ARG A 28 -40.02 -53.12 -42.41
C ARG A 28 -41.45 -53.57 -42.71
N TYR A 29 -42.08 -53.01 -43.74
CA TYR A 29 -43.23 -53.65 -44.35
C TYR A 29 -42.73 -54.93 -45.04
N GLU A 30 -43.26 -56.08 -44.60
CA GLU A 30 -43.16 -57.31 -45.38
C GLU A 30 -43.82 -57.05 -46.74
N CYS A 31 -43.05 -57.17 -47.82
CA CYS A 31 -43.56 -56.98 -49.18
C CYS A 31 -44.52 -58.11 -49.55
N THR A 32 -45.82 -57.91 -49.31
CA THR A 32 -46.87 -58.65 -50.02
C THR A 32 -47.10 -58.03 -51.40
N PRO A 33 -47.34 -58.81 -52.46
CA PRO A 33 -47.30 -58.33 -53.83
C PRO A 33 -48.57 -57.56 -54.18
N TYR A 34 -48.57 -56.25 -53.91
CA TYR A 34 -49.28 -55.26 -54.69
C TYR A 34 -48.26 -54.19 -55.08
N GLU A 35 -47.91 -54.14 -56.36
CA GLU A 35 -47.01 -53.12 -56.92
C GLU A 35 -47.62 -51.73 -56.72
N VAL A 36 -47.10 -50.94 -55.78
CA VAL A 36 -47.30 -49.49 -55.77
C VAL A 36 -46.02 -48.87 -56.33
N LYS A 37 -46.09 -48.42 -57.58
CA LYS A 37 -45.02 -47.67 -58.25
C LYS A 37 -45.30 -46.18 -58.09
N ASN A 38 -44.34 -45.48 -57.49
CA ASN A 38 -44.19 -44.03 -57.39
C ASN A 38 -45.01 -43.35 -56.27
N THR A 39 -44.30 -42.79 -55.28
CA THR A 39 -44.86 -41.92 -54.23
C THR A 39 -44.22 -40.54 -54.38
N GLU A 40 -44.93 -39.55 -54.92
CA GLU A 40 -44.49 -38.15 -54.91
C GLU A 40 -45.08 -37.45 -53.68
N VAL A 41 -44.26 -37.16 -52.67
CA VAL A 41 -44.68 -36.32 -51.54
C VAL A 41 -44.46 -34.86 -51.92
N VAL A 42 -45.54 -34.11 -52.12
CA VAL A 42 -45.50 -32.66 -52.40
C VAL A 42 -45.80 -31.90 -51.11
N THR A 43 -44.75 -31.28 -50.54
CA THR A 43 -44.71 -30.16 -49.57
C THR A 43 -45.67 -30.18 -48.37
N ALA A 44 -45.11 -30.04 -47.16
CA ALA A 44 -45.88 -29.61 -45.98
C ALA A 44 -46.56 -28.26 -46.26
N SER A 45 -47.87 -28.19 -46.10
CA SER A 45 -48.65 -26.94 -46.19
C SER A 45 -49.64 -26.84 -45.04
N GLU A 46 -50.03 -25.62 -44.70
CA GLU A 46 -50.94 -25.30 -43.60
C GLU A 46 -52.29 -26.06 -43.67
N PRO A 47 -52.94 -26.34 -42.53
CA PRO A 47 -54.08 -27.26 -42.45
C PRO A 47 -55.28 -26.78 -43.28
N ARG A 48 -55.86 -27.70 -44.07
CA ARG A 48 -57.24 -27.53 -44.57
C ARG A 48 -58.24 -27.89 -43.47
N SER A 49 -59.36 -27.16 -43.45
CA SER A 49 -60.42 -27.09 -42.43
C SER A 49 -61.19 -28.39 -42.10
N SER A 50 -60.68 -29.56 -42.46
CA SER A 50 -61.27 -30.87 -42.15
C SER A 50 -60.42 -31.73 -41.21
N CYS A 51 -59.31 -31.22 -40.70
CA CYS A 51 -58.37 -31.98 -39.87
C CYS A 51 -58.11 -31.23 -38.54
N ASP A 52 -58.67 -31.73 -37.43
CA ASP A 52 -58.59 -31.07 -36.12
C ASP A 52 -57.21 -31.21 -35.47
N GLY A 53 -56.56 -30.07 -35.19
CA GLY A 53 -55.57 -29.89 -34.12
C GLY A 53 -54.31 -30.79 -34.17
N GLY A 54 -53.35 -30.44 -35.05
CA GLY A 54 -52.01 -31.02 -35.13
C GLY A 54 -51.28 -30.55 -36.40
N LEU A 55 -49.96 -30.72 -36.48
CA LEU A 55 -49.20 -30.44 -37.70
C LEU A 55 -49.34 -31.63 -38.67
N TRP A 56 -49.88 -31.39 -39.87
CA TRP A 56 -50.25 -32.44 -40.83
C TRP A 56 -49.24 -32.55 -41.97
N ILE A 57 -48.86 -33.77 -42.34
CA ILE A 57 -48.17 -34.03 -43.62
C ILE A 57 -49.20 -34.65 -44.56
N THR A 58 -49.51 -33.94 -45.65
CA THR A 58 -50.34 -34.47 -46.73
C THR A 58 -49.44 -35.32 -47.64
N VAL A 59 -49.73 -36.60 -47.76
CA VAL A 59 -49.04 -37.51 -48.69
C VAL A 59 -49.98 -37.77 -49.85
N HIS A 60 -49.62 -37.30 -51.05
CA HIS A 60 -50.34 -37.62 -52.27
C HIS A 60 -49.79 -38.93 -52.86
N THR A 61 -50.59 -39.99 -52.87
CA THR A 61 -50.29 -41.18 -53.67
C THR A 61 -51.00 -41.06 -55.02
N VAL A 62 -50.27 -41.12 -56.12
CA VAL A 62 -50.86 -41.12 -57.47
C VAL A 62 -50.83 -42.55 -57.98
N ASP A 63 -51.98 -43.21 -57.98
CA ASP A 63 -52.11 -44.49 -58.69
C ASP A 63 -52.29 -44.21 -60.19
N ARG A 64 -51.53 -44.87 -61.06
CA ARG A 64 -51.66 -44.73 -62.52
C ARG A 64 -51.94 -46.09 -63.13
N LEU A 65 -53.19 -46.52 -63.10
CA LEU A 65 -53.60 -47.73 -63.83
C LEU A 65 -54.67 -47.50 -64.91
N ASP A 66 -55.28 -46.32 -64.99
CA ASP A 66 -56.45 -46.13 -65.88
C ASP A 66 -56.67 -44.71 -66.42
N GLY A 67 -55.78 -43.75 -66.15
CA GLY A 67 -55.85 -42.42 -66.78
C GLY A 67 -56.88 -41.47 -66.16
N GLU A 68 -57.53 -41.84 -65.06
CA GLU A 68 -58.10 -40.91 -64.09
C GLU A 68 -57.09 -40.65 -62.95
N ARG A 69 -57.00 -39.40 -62.50
CA ARG A 69 -56.23 -39.06 -61.29
C ARG A 69 -57.12 -39.30 -60.09
N ASP A 70 -56.99 -40.45 -59.45
CA ASP A 70 -57.49 -40.62 -58.09
C ASP A 70 -56.43 -40.12 -57.11
N VAL A 71 -56.71 -38.97 -56.49
CA VAL A 71 -55.92 -38.44 -55.38
C VAL A 71 -56.46 -39.08 -54.10
N VAL A 72 -55.74 -40.06 -53.56
CA VAL A 72 -56.01 -40.53 -52.19
C VAL A 72 -55.28 -39.60 -51.23
N ASP A 73 -56.00 -38.63 -50.67
CA ASP A 73 -55.49 -37.77 -49.59
C ASP A 73 -55.50 -38.56 -48.28
N ALA A 74 -54.37 -39.18 -47.93
CA ALA A 74 -54.18 -39.79 -46.63
C ALA A 74 -53.61 -38.74 -45.66
N CYS A 75 -54.46 -38.17 -44.80
CA CYS A 75 -53.99 -37.36 -43.68
C CYS A 75 -53.41 -38.29 -42.62
N LYS A 76 -52.09 -38.28 -42.45
CA LYS A 76 -51.44 -38.98 -41.33
C LYS A 76 -50.85 -37.93 -40.40
N ALA A 77 -51.50 -37.75 -39.24
CA ALA A 77 -50.94 -36.94 -38.18
C ALA A 77 -49.64 -37.61 -37.68
N PHE A 78 -48.54 -36.88 -37.74
CA PHE A 78 -47.32 -37.23 -37.02
C PHE A 78 -47.25 -36.35 -35.78
N GLN A 79 -47.34 -36.99 -34.62
CA GLN A 79 -47.04 -36.31 -33.37
C GLN A 79 -45.51 -36.28 -33.23
N ILE A 80 -44.94 -35.09 -33.08
CA ILE A 80 -43.51 -34.95 -32.76
C ILE A 80 -43.30 -35.64 -31.40
N PRO A 81 -42.41 -36.64 -31.30
CA PRO A 81 -42.15 -37.31 -30.03
C PRO A 81 -41.59 -36.32 -29.00
N GLU A 82 -41.82 -36.59 -27.71
CA GLU A 82 -41.18 -35.81 -26.64
C GLU A 82 -39.64 -35.77 -26.83
N GLY A 83 -39.06 -34.57 -26.79
CA GLY A 83 -37.62 -34.35 -26.96
C GLY A 83 -37.16 -33.95 -28.37
N TYR A 84 -38.09 -33.66 -29.30
CA TYR A 84 -37.81 -33.24 -30.67
C TYR A 84 -38.62 -31.98 -31.03
N SER A 85 -38.13 -31.14 -31.94
CA SER A 85 -38.74 -29.82 -32.24
C SER A 85 -39.04 -29.54 -33.71
N ALA A 86 -38.37 -30.21 -34.65
CA ALA A 86 -38.54 -29.97 -36.07
C ALA A 86 -38.31 -31.23 -36.93
N PHE A 87 -38.53 -31.12 -38.23
CA PHE A 87 -38.18 -32.16 -39.20
C PHE A 87 -37.53 -31.57 -40.47
N GLU A 88 -36.64 -32.35 -41.07
CA GLU A 88 -36.06 -32.06 -42.39
C GLU A 88 -36.38 -33.20 -43.37
N THR A 89 -36.80 -32.85 -44.58
CA THR A 89 -36.93 -33.82 -45.67
C THR A 89 -35.60 -33.94 -46.43
N PHE A 90 -35.11 -35.16 -46.62
CA PHE A 90 -33.89 -35.40 -47.40
C PHE A 90 -34.13 -36.48 -48.46
N GLN A 91 -33.41 -36.37 -49.59
CA GLN A 91 -33.40 -37.40 -50.63
C GLN A 91 -32.22 -38.33 -50.38
N ASN A 92 -32.48 -39.63 -50.22
CA ASN A 92 -31.40 -40.62 -50.12
C ASN A 92 -31.31 -41.42 -51.42
N ASN A 93 -30.09 -41.54 -51.96
CA ASN A 93 -29.79 -42.41 -53.10
C ASN A 93 -29.01 -43.64 -52.62
N GLU A 94 -29.45 -44.81 -53.12
CA GLU A 94 -28.78 -46.13 -53.18
C GLU A 94 -29.13 -47.17 -52.09
N CYS A 95 -29.30 -48.49 -52.36
CA CYS A 95 -29.41 -49.32 -53.59
C CYS A 95 -29.72 -50.79 -53.17
N TYR A 96 -30.28 -51.66 -54.04
CA TYR A 96 -29.81 -53.06 -54.23
C TYR A 96 -30.45 -53.83 -55.44
N ASP A 97 -29.82 -53.75 -56.62
CA ASP A 97 -29.46 -54.88 -57.54
C ASP A 97 -28.60 -54.33 -58.70
N ASN A 98 -27.46 -53.73 -58.33
CA ASN A 98 -26.29 -53.44 -59.18
C ASN A 98 -26.51 -52.91 -60.63
N THR A 99 -27.57 -52.16 -60.89
CA THR A 99 -27.70 -51.34 -62.11
C THR A 99 -28.40 -50.00 -61.79
N PRO A 100 -27.84 -48.84 -62.20
CA PRO A 100 -28.39 -47.54 -61.85
C PRO A 100 -29.59 -47.21 -62.75
N TYR A 101 -30.80 -47.16 -62.17
CA TYR A 101 -31.95 -46.52 -62.80
C TYR A 101 -32.04 -45.06 -62.30
N PRO A 102 -31.98 -44.06 -63.17
CA PRO A 102 -32.16 -42.68 -62.78
C PRO A 102 -33.65 -42.39 -62.61
N GLY A 103 -34.04 -41.97 -61.40
CA GLY A 103 -35.24 -41.15 -61.23
C GLY A 103 -36.40 -41.74 -60.41
N ASP A 104 -36.15 -42.21 -59.19
CA ASP A 104 -37.19 -42.05 -58.16
C ASP A 104 -36.56 -41.73 -56.80
N PRO A 105 -36.60 -40.45 -56.35
CA PRO A 105 -36.06 -40.06 -55.06
C PRO A 105 -36.97 -40.55 -53.92
N GLN A 106 -36.50 -41.48 -53.09
CA GLN A 106 -37.17 -41.72 -51.81
C GLN A 106 -36.91 -40.54 -50.88
N THR A 107 -37.99 -39.91 -50.42
CA THR A 107 -37.97 -38.79 -49.49
C THR A 107 -38.01 -39.35 -48.06
N GLY A 108 -36.93 -39.19 -47.31
CA GLY A 108 -36.87 -39.50 -45.88
C GLY A 108 -37.24 -38.28 -45.04
N ILE A 109 -37.79 -38.51 -43.85
CA ILE A 109 -38.03 -37.48 -42.82
C ILE A 109 -37.00 -37.70 -41.71
N ARG A 110 -36.14 -36.70 -41.45
CA ARG A 110 -35.31 -36.63 -40.24
C ARG A 110 -36.03 -35.80 -39.20
N ILE A 111 -36.04 -36.27 -37.96
CA ILE A 111 -36.55 -35.49 -36.83
C ILE A 111 -35.36 -34.83 -36.15
N ILE A 112 -35.45 -33.52 -35.93
CA ILE A 112 -34.43 -32.72 -35.23
C ILE A 112 -34.71 -32.80 -33.74
N LYS A 113 -33.69 -33.21 -32.98
CA LYS A 113 -33.74 -33.23 -31.52
C LYS A 113 -33.84 -31.80 -31.02
N ASN A 114 -34.72 -31.57 -30.05
CA ASN A 114 -34.86 -30.25 -29.43
C ASN A 114 -33.66 -30.01 -28.53
N ASP A 115 -32.71 -29.18 -28.96
CA ASP A 115 -31.60 -28.76 -28.13
C ASP A 115 -31.98 -27.50 -27.35
N TYR A 116 -31.11 -27.09 -26.43
CA TYR A 116 -31.43 -25.97 -25.54
C TYR A 116 -31.09 -24.66 -26.25
N PRO A 117 -31.89 -23.60 -26.06
CA PRO A 117 -31.51 -22.28 -26.53
C PRO A 117 -30.18 -21.87 -25.88
N VAL A 118 -29.38 -21.05 -26.58
CA VAL A 118 -28.06 -20.59 -26.10
C VAL A 118 -27.99 -19.06 -26.06
N GLY A 119 -27.71 -18.53 -24.88
CA GLY A 119 -27.50 -17.11 -24.65
C GLY A 119 -26.01 -16.77 -24.50
N ARG A 120 -25.66 -15.49 -24.69
CA ARG A 120 -24.30 -14.97 -24.47
C ARG A 120 -24.23 -14.16 -23.19
N ALA A 121 -23.13 -14.27 -22.46
CA ALA A 121 -22.87 -13.39 -21.32
C ALA A 121 -22.62 -11.96 -21.82
N ILE A 122 -23.28 -10.98 -21.21
CA ILE A 122 -23.25 -9.57 -21.63
C ILE A 122 -23.04 -8.69 -20.42
N THR A 123 -22.26 -7.63 -20.62
CA THR A 123 -22.05 -6.56 -19.65
C THR A 123 -22.82 -5.31 -20.04
N ARG A 124 -23.47 -4.67 -19.07
CA ARG A 124 -24.13 -3.37 -19.21
C ARG A 124 -23.76 -2.46 -18.06
N ARG A 125 -23.49 -1.19 -18.38
CA ARG A 125 -23.25 -0.14 -17.39
C ARG A 125 -24.47 0.76 -17.29
N VAL A 126 -24.86 1.14 -16.08
CA VAL A 126 -25.90 2.12 -15.76
C VAL A 126 -25.38 3.05 -14.67
N GLU A 127 -25.98 4.23 -14.52
CA GLU A 127 -25.63 5.13 -13.41
C GLU A 127 -26.55 4.87 -12.22
N GLU A 128 -26.07 5.15 -11.02
CA GLU A 128 -26.84 5.05 -9.80
C GLU A 128 -28.03 6.00 -9.80
N ASN A 129 -29.04 5.67 -8.97
CA ASN A 129 -30.28 6.45 -8.82
C ASN A 129 -31.08 6.66 -10.12
N GLN A 130 -30.67 6.05 -11.24
CA GLN A 130 -31.32 6.18 -12.54
C GLN A 130 -31.75 4.81 -13.06
N SER A 131 -33.05 4.68 -13.36
CA SER A 131 -33.53 3.53 -14.13
C SER A 131 -33.06 3.65 -15.57
N ALA A 132 -32.56 2.55 -16.13
CA ALA A 132 -32.10 2.49 -17.52
C ALA A 132 -32.77 1.35 -18.26
N SER A 133 -33.10 1.59 -19.53
CA SER A 133 -33.70 0.60 -20.41
C SER A 133 -32.76 0.22 -21.55
N PHE A 134 -32.66 -1.07 -21.89
CA PHE A 134 -31.87 -1.55 -23.02
C PHE A 134 -32.59 -2.64 -23.81
N ALA A 135 -32.41 -2.63 -25.14
CA ALA A 135 -33.12 -3.50 -26.06
C ALA A 135 -32.71 -4.98 -25.96
N TYR A 136 -33.67 -5.86 -26.26
CA TYR A 136 -33.51 -7.32 -26.27
C TYR A 136 -32.47 -7.83 -27.25
N GLU A 137 -32.27 -7.19 -28.40
CA GLU A 137 -31.29 -7.61 -29.42
C GLU A 137 -29.86 -7.74 -28.86
N ALA A 138 -29.58 -7.09 -27.74
CA ALA A 138 -28.32 -7.23 -27.04
C ALA A 138 -28.12 -8.61 -26.38
N VAL A 139 -29.19 -9.25 -25.92
CA VAL A 139 -29.21 -10.44 -25.04
C VAL A 139 -30.00 -11.61 -25.64
N TRP A 140 -30.58 -11.44 -26.82
CA TRP A 140 -31.49 -12.40 -27.41
C TRP A 140 -30.81 -13.78 -27.56
N PRO A 141 -31.33 -14.81 -26.88
CA PRO A 141 -30.80 -16.16 -27.02
C PRO A 141 -31.07 -16.68 -28.43
N ASN A 142 -30.11 -17.38 -29.00
CA ASN A 142 -30.31 -18.07 -30.27
C ASN A 142 -30.57 -19.54 -29.99
N ASP A 143 -31.68 -20.03 -30.52
CA ASP A 143 -31.96 -21.46 -30.56
C ASP A 143 -31.27 -22.07 -31.80
N PRO A 144 -30.45 -23.14 -31.66
CA PRO A 144 -29.78 -23.74 -32.81
C PRO A 144 -30.73 -24.31 -33.87
N GLU A 145 -31.96 -24.67 -33.48
CA GLU A 145 -33.00 -25.19 -34.36
C GLU A 145 -33.91 -24.09 -34.94
N GLY A 146 -33.73 -22.84 -34.49
CA GLY A 146 -34.55 -21.70 -34.91
C GLY A 146 -35.91 -21.63 -34.23
N ASP A 147 -36.08 -22.35 -33.11
CA ASP A 147 -37.29 -22.31 -32.30
C ASP A 147 -37.51 -20.95 -31.63
N GLU A 148 -38.78 -20.60 -31.40
CA GLU A 148 -39.13 -19.38 -30.66
C GLU A 148 -38.73 -19.52 -29.18
N VAL A 149 -38.01 -18.51 -28.67
CA VAL A 149 -37.48 -18.49 -27.30
C VAL A 149 -38.16 -17.41 -26.46
N PHE A 150 -38.51 -17.77 -25.23
CA PHE A 150 -39.17 -16.91 -24.25
C PHE A 150 -38.36 -16.80 -22.95
N TYR A 151 -38.36 -15.63 -22.33
CA TYR A 151 -37.83 -15.49 -20.96
C TYR A 151 -38.80 -16.10 -19.95
N GLU A 152 -38.29 -16.91 -19.01
CA GLU A 152 -39.12 -17.64 -18.04
C GLU A 152 -39.70 -16.73 -16.94
N ARG A 153 -39.04 -15.59 -16.69
CA ARG A 153 -39.42 -14.67 -15.62
C ARG A 153 -39.44 -13.23 -16.11
N SER A 154 -40.46 -12.48 -15.72
CA SER A 154 -40.62 -11.07 -16.09
C SER A 154 -39.90 -10.10 -15.14
N VAL A 155 -39.58 -10.49 -13.91
CA VAL A 155 -38.96 -9.60 -12.91
C VAL A 155 -37.94 -10.34 -12.07
N TYR A 156 -36.74 -9.80 -11.94
CA TYR A 156 -35.69 -10.25 -11.02
C TYR A 156 -35.46 -9.19 -9.95
N MET A 157 -35.34 -9.64 -8.71
CA MET A 157 -35.05 -8.78 -7.56
C MET A 157 -33.74 -9.25 -6.94
N ALA A 158 -32.86 -8.31 -6.68
CA ALA A 158 -31.60 -8.50 -5.97
C ALA A 158 -31.52 -7.49 -4.81
N ALA A 159 -30.52 -7.58 -3.95
CA ALA A 159 -30.32 -6.60 -2.88
C ALA A 159 -29.87 -5.24 -3.46
N GLU A 160 -29.24 -5.29 -4.63
CA GLU A 160 -28.59 -4.22 -5.37
C GLU A 160 -29.56 -3.46 -6.30
N GLY A 161 -30.69 -4.09 -6.67
CA GLY A 161 -31.63 -3.51 -7.63
C GLY A 161 -32.69 -4.50 -8.13
N SER A 162 -33.43 -4.06 -9.14
CA SER A 162 -34.43 -4.88 -9.83
C SER A 162 -34.27 -4.81 -11.35
N LEU A 163 -34.54 -5.93 -12.02
CA LEU A 163 -34.54 -6.03 -13.48
C LEU A 163 -35.92 -6.50 -13.95
N LEU A 164 -36.62 -5.65 -14.69
CA LEU A 164 -37.87 -5.98 -15.40
C LEU A 164 -37.55 -6.38 -16.84
N ILE A 165 -38.17 -7.47 -17.30
CA ILE A 165 -38.17 -7.96 -18.67
C ILE A 165 -39.51 -7.56 -19.30
N ASP A 166 -39.52 -6.46 -20.07
CA ASP A 166 -40.70 -5.92 -20.74
C ASP A 166 -40.84 -6.51 -22.15
N ASN A 167 -41.58 -7.62 -22.23
CA ASN A 167 -41.83 -8.32 -23.48
C ASN A 167 -42.64 -7.51 -24.50
N ASN A 168 -43.44 -6.53 -24.06
CA ASN A 168 -44.25 -5.72 -24.99
C ASN A 168 -43.39 -4.73 -25.76
N ASN A 169 -42.40 -4.15 -25.08
CA ASN A 169 -41.50 -3.15 -25.64
C ASN A 169 -40.14 -3.74 -26.05
N GLN A 170 -39.94 -5.05 -25.87
CA GLN A 170 -38.70 -5.78 -26.14
C GLN A 170 -37.48 -5.15 -25.46
N GLN A 171 -37.62 -4.80 -24.18
CA GLN A 171 -36.59 -4.12 -23.39
C GLN A 171 -36.42 -4.72 -22.01
N PHE A 172 -35.19 -4.65 -21.51
CA PHE A 172 -34.89 -4.80 -20.10
C PHE A 172 -34.92 -3.43 -19.44
N VAL A 173 -35.51 -3.32 -18.25
CA VAL A 173 -35.53 -2.10 -17.44
C VAL A 173 -34.84 -2.41 -16.12
N LEU A 174 -33.66 -1.84 -15.92
CA LEU A 174 -32.89 -1.94 -14.70
C LEU A 174 -33.23 -0.74 -13.81
N THR A 175 -33.54 -1.01 -12.54
CA THR A 175 -33.72 0.01 -11.51
C THR A 175 -32.81 -0.34 -10.32
N PRO A 176 -31.66 0.33 -10.18
CA PRO A 176 -30.80 0.18 -9.01
C PRO A 176 -31.52 0.58 -7.72
N VAL A 177 -31.10 0.02 -6.59
CA VAL A 177 -31.43 0.60 -5.28
C VAL A 177 -30.74 1.95 -5.17
N ASN A 178 -31.41 2.92 -4.54
CA ASN A 178 -30.86 4.27 -4.38
C ASN A 178 -29.55 4.23 -3.55
N GLY A 179 -28.48 4.83 -4.07
CA GLY A 179 -27.14 4.83 -3.48
C GLY A 179 -26.34 3.53 -3.63
N PHE A 180 -26.77 2.62 -4.52
CA PHE A 180 -25.98 1.43 -4.84
C PHE A 180 -25.02 1.74 -6.00
N THR A 181 -23.72 1.56 -5.75
CA THR A 181 -22.66 1.53 -6.77
C THR A 181 -21.92 0.20 -6.74
N GLY A 182 -21.43 -0.25 -7.88
CA GLY A 182 -20.70 -1.51 -8.04
C GLY A 182 -21.35 -2.51 -8.98
N GLU A 183 -20.78 -3.71 -9.03
CA GLU A 183 -21.16 -4.74 -9.98
C GLU A 183 -22.07 -5.82 -9.37
N PHE A 184 -23.06 -6.28 -10.14
CA PHE A 184 -23.83 -7.48 -9.79
C PHE A 184 -24.25 -8.25 -11.04
N THR A 185 -24.64 -9.52 -10.86
CA THR A 185 -24.94 -10.40 -11.98
C THR A 185 -26.30 -11.06 -11.84
N VAL A 186 -27.11 -10.99 -12.90
CA VAL A 186 -28.42 -11.62 -12.99
C VAL A 186 -28.34 -12.85 -13.89
N ARG A 187 -28.88 -13.99 -13.42
CA ARG A 187 -29.05 -15.19 -14.23
C ARG A 187 -30.38 -15.11 -14.98
N LEU A 188 -30.30 -15.10 -16.30
CA LEU A 188 -31.47 -15.10 -17.17
C LEU A 188 -31.78 -16.53 -17.60
N TYR A 189 -33.02 -16.96 -17.32
CA TYR A 189 -33.55 -18.23 -17.75
C TYR A 189 -34.48 -18.02 -18.93
N PHE A 190 -34.29 -18.80 -19.98
CA PHE A 190 -35.13 -18.76 -21.17
C PHE A 190 -35.47 -20.18 -21.61
N ARG A 191 -36.61 -20.31 -22.27
CA ARG A 191 -37.21 -21.59 -22.67
C ARG A 191 -37.68 -21.49 -24.11
N ASP A 192 -37.46 -22.53 -24.89
CA ASP A 192 -38.09 -22.65 -26.21
C ASP A 192 -39.60 -22.95 -26.11
N GLN A 193 -40.31 -22.97 -27.23
CA GLN A 193 -41.72 -23.35 -27.31
C GLN A 193 -42.03 -24.81 -26.92
N TYR A 194 -41.03 -25.68 -26.87
CA TYR A 194 -41.13 -27.12 -26.61
C TYR A 194 -40.68 -27.55 -25.21
N GLY A 195 -40.20 -26.61 -24.40
CA GLY A 195 -39.82 -26.82 -23.01
C GLY A 195 -38.33 -26.88 -22.69
N ALA A 196 -37.39 -26.85 -23.65
CA ALA A 196 -35.96 -26.87 -23.29
C ALA A 196 -35.51 -25.51 -22.74
N GLN A 197 -34.71 -25.53 -21.68
CA GLN A 197 -34.26 -24.34 -20.95
C GLN A 197 -32.78 -24.03 -21.16
N GLY A 198 -32.47 -22.78 -21.49
CA GLY A 198 -31.12 -22.24 -21.49
C GLY A 198 -30.89 -21.21 -20.39
N ILE A 199 -29.62 -20.88 -20.14
CA ILE A 199 -29.19 -19.89 -19.14
C ILE A 199 -28.21 -18.90 -19.77
N SER A 200 -28.34 -17.63 -19.42
CA SER A 200 -27.37 -16.58 -19.73
C SER A 200 -27.04 -15.75 -18.48
N MET A 201 -25.88 -15.11 -18.49
CA MET A 201 -25.42 -14.23 -17.43
C MET A 201 -25.46 -12.79 -17.92
N LEU A 202 -26.24 -11.94 -17.25
CA LEU A 202 -26.22 -10.50 -17.46
C LEU A 202 -25.42 -9.87 -16.32
N HIS A 203 -24.25 -9.35 -16.65
CA HIS A 203 -23.41 -8.60 -15.73
C HIS A 203 -23.77 -7.11 -15.81
N LEU A 204 -24.01 -6.51 -14.66
CA LEU A 204 -24.46 -5.13 -14.52
C LEU A 204 -23.43 -4.37 -13.68
N ASP A 205 -22.95 -3.25 -14.21
CA ASP A 205 -22.06 -2.31 -13.55
C ASP A 205 -22.85 -1.03 -13.26
N VAL A 206 -23.04 -0.69 -11.98
CA VAL A 206 -23.70 0.54 -11.56
C VAL A 206 -22.63 1.55 -11.17
N GLY A 207 -22.40 2.52 -12.05
CA GLY A 207 -21.49 3.64 -11.80
C GLY A 207 -22.11 4.71 -10.92
N SER A 208 -21.27 5.51 -10.28
CA SER A 208 -21.62 6.67 -9.45
C SER A 208 -22.34 7.81 -10.19
N GLY A 209 -22.44 7.77 -11.53
CA GLY A 209 -23.08 8.85 -12.28
C GLY A 209 -22.40 10.22 -12.10
N PRO A 210 -22.99 11.29 -12.67
CA PRO A 210 -22.56 12.67 -12.49
C PRO A 210 -23.31 13.39 -11.36
N THR A 211 -24.20 12.70 -10.64
CA THR A 211 -24.86 13.30 -9.48
C THR A 211 -23.89 13.25 -8.33
N ASP A 212 -23.72 14.38 -7.67
CA ASP A 212 -22.85 14.50 -6.51
C ASP A 212 -23.63 14.11 -5.26
N ASP A 213 -23.69 12.82 -4.98
CA ASP A 213 -24.39 12.25 -3.83
C ASP A 213 -23.49 11.42 -2.92
N ASN A 214 -22.21 11.29 -3.25
CA ASN A 214 -21.18 10.77 -2.36
C ASN A 214 -20.19 11.88 -1.98
N PRO A 215 -19.75 11.98 -0.73
CA PRO A 215 -18.65 12.88 -0.38
C PRO A 215 -17.33 12.40 -1.02
N PRO A 216 -16.31 13.28 -1.11
CA PRO A 216 -14.94 12.85 -1.39
C PRO A 216 -14.47 11.82 -0.36
N GLN A 217 -13.37 11.14 -0.62
CA GLN A 217 -12.77 10.15 0.28
C GLN A 217 -11.29 10.46 0.46
N VAL A 218 -10.89 10.78 1.69
CA VAL A 218 -9.47 10.92 2.04
C VAL A 218 -8.80 9.54 2.05
N GLU A 219 -7.63 9.41 1.42
CA GLU A 219 -6.86 8.17 1.46
C GLU A 219 -6.17 8.03 2.83
N GLU A 220 -6.63 7.08 3.65
CA GLU A 220 -6.06 6.78 4.97
C GLU A 220 -4.88 5.82 4.88
N PHE A 221 -3.81 6.11 5.62
CA PHE A 221 -2.63 5.24 5.70
C PHE A 221 -1.81 5.54 6.97
N THR A 222 -0.81 4.70 7.22
CA THR A 222 0.16 4.86 8.31
C THR A 222 1.53 5.22 7.75
N VAL A 223 2.18 6.21 8.35
CA VAL A 223 3.56 6.60 8.09
C VAL A 223 4.46 6.03 9.18
N ASP A 224 5.45 5.22 8.81
CA ASP A 224 6.51 4.84 9.73
C ASP A 224 7.49 6.00 9.88
N ALA A 225 7.77 6.40 11.12
CA ALA A 225 8.67 7.49 11.45
C ALA A 225 9.61 7.09 12.60
N TYR A 226 10.71 7.82 12.74
CA TYR A 226 11.65 7.63 13.83
C TYR A 226 11.69 8.89 14.71
N SER A 227 11.79 8.71 16.02
CA SER A 227 11.82 9.80 17.01
C SER A 227 12.86 10.86 16.64
N GLY A 228 12.44 12.13 16.50
CA GLY A 228 13.34 13.24 16.13
C GLY A 228 13.69 13.35 14.64
N GLU A 229 13.37 12.35 13.82
CA GLU A 229 13.75 12.30 12.41
C GLU A 229 12.61 12.72 11.47
N LYS A 230 12.96 13.34 10.34
CA LYS A 230 11.97 13.78 9.35
C LYS A 230 11.44 12.62 8.49
N ALA A 231 10.12 12.41 8.51
CA ALA A 231 9.43 11.46 7.64
C ALA A 231 8.57 12.19 6.58
N PRO A 232 8.78 11.98 5.27
CA PRO A 232 7.95 12.59 4.24
C PRO A 232 6.66 11.80 4.01
N PHE A 233 5.54 12.50 3.81
CA PHE A 233 4.29 11.90 3.35
C PHE A 233 3.49 12.86 2.47
N GLY A 234 2.50 12.32 1.74
CA GLY A 234 1.59 13.07 0.88
C GLY A 234 0.14 12.77 1.23
N ILE A 235 -0.71 13.78 1.21
CA ILE A 235 -2.15 13.68 1.44
C ILE A 235 -2.86 13.67 0.09
N THR A 236 -3.70 12.68 -0.12
CA THR A 236 -4.49 12.48 -1.32
C THR A 236 -5.94 12.17 -0.96
N ALA A 237 -6.84 12.46 -1.88
CA ALA A 237 -8.25 12.13 -1.77
C ALA A 237 -8.80 11.84 -3.17
N THR A 238 -9.85 11.02 -3.22
CA THR A 238 -10.56 10.65 -4.44
C THR A 238 -12.04 11.02 -4.31
N HIS A 239 -12.78 11.09 -5.42
CA HIS A 239 -14.21 11.33 -5.39
C HIS A 239 -14.91 10.22 -6.18
N PRO A 240 -15.87 9.47 -5.59
CA PRO A 240 -16.59 8.42 -6.30
C PRO A 240 -17.29 8.94 -7.56
N ASP A 241 -17.89 10.12 -7.48
CA ASP A 241 -18.67 10.74 -8.57
C ASP A 241 -17.81 11.58 -9.55
N ASP A 242 -16.47 11.45 -9.48
CA ASP A 242 -15.50 12.21 -10.28
C ASP A 242 -15.67 13.75 -10.19
N VAL A 243 -16.18 14.23 -9.04
CA VAL A 243 -16.30 15.65 -8.72
C VAL A 243 -14.96 16.18 -8.24
N ALA A 244 -14.59 17.38 -8.70
CA ALA A 244 -13.31 17.99 -8.36
C ALA A 244 -13.21 18.29 -6.85
N ILE A 245 -12.11 17.87 -6.24
CA ILE A 245 -11.75 18.21 -4.86
C ILE A 245 -11.17 19.63 -4.85
N VAL A 246 -11.77 20.52 -4.06
CA VAL A 246 -11.39 21.95 -4.03
C VAL A 246 -10.52 22.31 -2.84
N SER A 247 -10.55 21.52 -1.76
CA SER A 247 -9.67 21.73 -0.61
C SER A 247 -9.34 20.44 0.13
N LEU A 248 -8.09 20.35 0.59
CA LEU A 248 -7.61 19.39 1.58
C LEU A 248 -7.01 20.17 2.74
N GLU A 249 -7.57 20.01 3.93
CA GLU A 249 -7.19 20.81 5.09
C GLU A 249 -6.87 19.91 6.28
N ILE A 250 -5.72 20.14 6.91
CA ILE A 250 -5.40 19.52 8.20
C ILE A 250 -6.20 20.26 9.28
N ILE A 251 -7.20 19.60 9.82
CA ILE A 251 -8.11 20.16 10.84
C ILE A 251 -7.68 19.79 12.27
N GLN A 252 -6.76 18.82 12.41
CA GLN A 252 -6.10 18.49 13.65
C GLN A 252 -4.63 18.18 13.39
N ALA A 253 -3.75 18.94 14.05
CA ALA A 253 -2.30 18.72 14.04
C ALA A 253 -1.91 17.50 14.92
N PRO A 254 -0.73 16.91 14.69
CA PRO A 254 -0.23 15.83 15.55
C PRO A 254 -0.04 16.31 16.98
N GLN A 255 -0.14 15.41 17.95
CA GLN A 255 0.10 15.74 19.36
C GLN A 255 1.57 15.65 19.74
N PHE A 256 2.33 14.77 19.09
CA PHE A 256 3.69 14.39 19.47
C PHE A 256 4.68 14.60 18.33
N GLY A 257 4.53 15.70 17.60
CA GLY A 257 5.46 16.11 16.57
C GLY A 257 5.06 17.42 15.88
N LEU A 258 5.82 17.76 14.85
CA LEU A 258 5.62 18.96 14.03
C LEU A 258 5.38 18.57 12.58
N LEU A 259 4.55 19.36 11.89
CA LEU A 259 4.33 19.26 10.45
C LEU A 259 4.92 20.47 9.73
N GLU A 260 5.69 20.20 8.68
CA GLU A 260 6.25 21.23 7.80
C GLU A 260 5.88 20.92 6.34
N ALA A 261 5.34 21.90 5.61
CA ALA A 261 5.01 21.69 4.20
C ALA A 261 6.29 21.52 3.35
N ILE A 262 6.29 20.59 2.40
CA ILE A 262 7.42 20.41 1.46
C ILE A 262 7.28 21.44 0.31
N PRO A 263 8.27 22.32 0.05
CA PRO A 263 8.11 23.49 -0.81
C PRO A 263 7.72 23.32 -2.29
N ASP A 264 7.64 22.10 -2.85
CA ASP A 264 7.50 21.88 -4.30
C ASP A 264 6.46 20.82 -4.72
N ASN A 265 5.51 20.45 -3.84
CA ASN A 265 4.65 19.27 -4.06
C ASN A 265 3.15 19.54 -4.22
N ASN A 266 2.78 20.61 -4.94
CA ASN A 266 1.38 21.00 -5.15
C ASN A 266 0.60 21.24 -3.83
N ASN A 267 1.29 21.64 -2.76
CA ASN A 267 0.75 21.92 -1.41
C ASN A 267 0.19 20.72 -0.62
N ASN A 268 0.42 19.48 -1.07
CA ASN A 268 -0.24 18.31 -0.48
C ASN A 268 0.70 17.35 0.25
N GLY A 269 1.99 17.63 0.38
CA GLY A 269 2.87 16.77 1.18
C GLY A 269 3.69 17.53 2.20
N TYR A 270 4.08 16.78 3.21
CA TYR A 270 4.51 17.29 4.49
C TYR A 270 5.68 16.45 5.01
N TRP A 271 6.57 17.08 5.75
CA TRP A 271 7.44 16.42 6.70
C TRP A 271 6.70 16.29 8.02
N TYR A 272 6.67 15.08 8.58
CA TYR A 272 6.37 14.85 9.97
C TYR A 272 7.67 14.62 10.73
N THR A 273 7.90 15.41 11.77
CA THR A 273 9.04 15.25 12.69
C THR A 273 8.47 14.93 14.07
N PRO A 274 8.52 13.67 14.53
CA PRO A 274 8.11 13.32 15.89
C PRO A 274 9.00 14.05 16.91
N ASN A 275 8.47 14.30 18.11
CA ASN A 275 9.33 14.75 19.21
C ASN A 275 10.45 13.73 19.46
N SER A 276 11.64 14.21 19.80
CA SER A 276 12.82 13.35 19.97
C SER A 276 12.61 12.30 21.07
N ASP A 277 11.84 12.62 22.10
CA ASP A 277 11.52 11.76 23.25
C ASP A 277 10.26 10.90 23.07
N TYR A 278 9.67 10.87 21.87
CA TYR A 278 8.39 10.19 21.63
C TYR A 278 8.55 8.90 20.82
N VAL A 279 7.96 7.82 21.35
CA VAL A 279 7.77 6.53 20.66
C VAL A 279 6.32 6.09 20.89
N GLY A 280 5.60 5.77 19.83
CA GLY A 280 4.18 5.43 19.91
C GLY A 280 3.38 5.81 18.66
N GLU A 281 2.05 5.85 18.81
CA GLU A 281 1.14 6.24 17.74
C GLU A 281 0.79 7.73 17.80
N ASP A 282 0.75 8.41 16.67
CA ASP A 282 0.25 9.78 16.55
C ASP A 282 -0.67 9.88 15.33
N PHE A 283 -1.43 10.95 15.17
CA PHE A 283 -2.30 11.11 14.01
C PHE A 283 -2.64 12.56 13.70
N ILE A 284 -3.06 12.78 12.46
CA ILE A 284 -3.76 13.99 12.03
C ILE A 284 -5.14 13.67 11.51
N LEU A 285 -6.02 14.67 11.56
CA LEU A 285 -7.31 14.65 10.88
C LEU A 285 -7.26 15.56 9.66
N VAL A 286 -7.65 15.03 8.52
CA VAL A 286 -7.69 15.73 7.24
C VAL A 286 -9.12 15.83 6.78
N ARG A 287 -9.56 17.02 6.41
CA ARG A 287 -10.87 17.27 5.79
C ARG A 287 -10.70 17.49 4.29
N ALA A 288 -11.42 16.71 3.49
CA ALA A 288 -11.62 16.94 2.06
C ALA A 288 -12.96 17.64 1.81
N VAL A 289 -12.99 18.55 0.83
CA VAL A 289 -14.21 19.21 0.36
C VAL A 289 -14.22 19.19 -1.16
N ASP A 290 -15.34 18.78 -1.76
CA ASP A 290 -15.54 18.82 -3.22
C ASP A 290 -16.09 20.18 -3.70
N ALA A 291 -16.23 20.32 -5.02
CA ALA A 291 -16.67 21.55 -5.68
C ALA A 291 -18.11 21.99 -5.35
N ASN A 292 -18.95 21.08 -4.87
CA ASN A 292 -20.34 21.31 -4.49
C ASN A 292 -20.53 21.41 -2.97
N GLY A 293 -19.50 21.07 -2.20
CA GLY A 293 -19.39 21.29 -0.76
C GLY A 293 -19.73 20.08 0.11
N LEU A 294 -19.82 18.86 -0.41
CA LEU A 294 -19.79 17.67 0.46
C LEU A 294 -18.38 17.50 1.04
N THR A 295 -18.31 16.84 2.19
CA THR A 295 -17.09 16.77 2.97
C THR A 295 -16.88 15.39 3.55
N ASP A 296 -15.62 14.98 3.64
CA ASP A 296 -15.17 13.78 4.34
C ASP A 296 -13.99 14.12 5.26
N VAL A 297 -13.81 13.31 6.30
CA VAL A 297 -12.70 13.44 7.24
C VAL A 297 -12.00 12.10 7.37
N GLY A 298 -10.74 12.04 6.93
CA GLY A 298 -9.88 10.87 7.08
C GLY A 298 -8.79 11.05 8.12
N VAL A 299 -8.24 9.92 8.55
CA VAL A 299 -7.13 9.85 9.52
C VAL A 299 -5.84 9.45 8.79
N ILE A 300 -4.78 10.23 8.99
CA ILE A 300 -3.41 9.80 8.68
C ILE A 300 -2.73 9.48 10.00
N SER A 301 -2.26 8.24 10.14
CA SER A 301 -1.62 7.76 11.37
C SER A 301 -0.10 7.76 11.22
N PHE A 302 0.61 7.91 12.33
CA PHE A 302 2.06 7.80 12.42
C PHE A 302 2.40 6.70 13.41
N ASN A 303 3.32 5.83 13.01
CA ASN A 303 3.90 4.80 13.86
C ASN A 303 5.35 5.20 14.14
N VAL A 304 5.59 5.79 15.31
CA VAL A 304 6.90 6.34 15.69
C VAL A 304 7.71 5.29 16.45
N GLN A 305 8.88 4.98 15.92
CA GLN A 305 9.87 4.07 16.50
C GLN A 305 11.04 4.86 17.10
N GLY A 306 11.78 4.23 18.01
CA GLY A 306 13.03 4.81 18.51
C GLY A 306 14.09 4.87 17.41
N TYR A 307 14.84 5.97 17.37
CA TYR A 307 16.02 6.14 16.51
C TYR A 307 17.29 5.89 17.32
N ASP A 308 18.20 5.08 16.79
CA ASP A 308 19.54 4.78 17.33
C ASP A 308 20.54 5.12 16.21
N GLY A 309 21.24 6.22 16.38
CA GLY A 309 22.08 6.85 15.36
C GLY A 309 23.46 6.22 15.22
N ASP A 310 24.04 5.76 16.33
CA ASP A 310 25.40 5.23 16.40
C ASP A 310 25.46 3.69 16.54
N GLY A 311 24.32 3.06 16.81
CA GLY A 311 24.15 1.61 16.84
C GLY A 311 24.61 0.96 18.13
N ASP A 312 24.64 1.68 19.25
CA ASP A 312 25.03 1.14 20.56
C ASP A 312 23.90 0.42 21.31
N GLY A 313 22.68 0.51 20.79
CA GLY A 313 21.48 -0.13 21.33
C GLY A 313 20.69 0.74 22.31
N ILE A 314 21.09 1.98 22.52
CA ILE A 314 20.36 3.03 23.23
C ILE A 314 19.76 3.98 22.17
N PHE A 315 18.51 4.40 22.36
CA PHE A 315 17.90 5.35 21.43
C PHE A 315 18.40 6.76 21.74
N ASN A 316 18.59 7.61 20.72
CA ASN A 316 19.17 8.95 20.81
C ASN A 316 18.57 9.86 21.91
N HIS A 317 17.32 9.64 22.31
CA HIS A 317 16.67 10.44 23.36
C HIS A 317 16.89 9.92 24.78
N LEU A 318 17.49 8.75 24.91
CA LEU A 318 17.94 8.10 26.15
C LEU A 318 19.46 7.99 26.20
N ASP A 319 20.14 8.43 25.14
CA ASP A 319 21.56 8.28 24.92
C ASP A 319 22.29 9.57 25.31
N ASN A 320 23.27 9.48 26.20
CA ASN A 320 24.10 10.61 26.60
C ASN A 320 25.21 10.93 25.59
N CYS A 321 25.42 10.11 24.56
CA CYS A 321 26.26 10.39 23.39
C CYS A 321 25.64 9.93 22.05
N PRO A 322 24.55 10.56 21.56
CA PRO A 322 23.74 10.10 20.41
C PRO A 322 24.43 9.89 19.05
N GLU A 323 25.71 10.24 18.94
CA GLU A 323 26.53 10.12 17.72
C GLU A 323 27.80 9.27 17.94
N ILE A 324 28.08 8.82 19.16
CA ILE A 324 29.32 8.13 19.54
C ILE A 324 29.01 6.92 20.42
N TYR A 325 29.15 5.74 19.84
CA TYR A 325 28.85 4.46 20.49
C TYR A 325 29.33 4.39 21.95
N ASN A 326 28.42 4.21 22.91
CA ASN A 326 28.70 4.01 24.33
C ASN A 326 27.57 3.28 25.09
N ASP A 327 27.46 1.97 24.85
CA ASP A 327 26.44 1.11 25.46
C ASP A 327 26.45 1.06 27.01
N ASP A 328 27.53 1.53 27.66
CA ASP A 328 27.66 1.63 29.11
C ASP A 328 27.10 2.93 29.70
N GLN A 329 26.85 3.94 28.87
CA GLN A 329 26.24 5.23 29.24
C GLN A 329 26.94 5.87 30.45
N SER A 330 28.27 5.77 30.51
CA SER A 330 29.06 6.39 31.57
C SER A 330 28.97 7.92 31.48
N ASP A 331 28.83 8.55 32.64
CA ASP A 331 28.62 10.00 32.82
C ASP A 331 29.01 10.29 34.29
N VAL A 332 30.30 10.57 34.50
CA VAL A 332 30.88 10.65 35.86
C VAL A 332 30.50 11.93 36.58
N ASP A 333 30.31 13.04 35.86
CA ASP A 333 29.93 14.34 36.43
C ASP A 333 28.40 14.58 36.47
N THR A 334 27.63 13.74 35.78
CA THR A 334 26.16 13.72 35.72
C THR A 334 25.53 14.94 35.05
N ASP A 335 26.19 15.55 34.08
CA ASP A 335 25.66 16.68 33.32
C ASP A 335 24.75 16.28 32.14
N GLY A 336 24.72 14.97 31.82
CA GLY A 336 23.94 14.38 30.74
C GLY A 336 24.67 14.24 29.41
N LEU A 337 25.96 14.62 29.34
CA LEU A 337 26.88 14.32 28.27
C LEU A 337 27.76 13.13 28.69
N GLY A 338 27.83 12.09 27.87
CA GLY A 338 28.56 10.89 28.27
C GLY A 338 30.08 11.07 28.26
N ASP A 339 30.76 10.28 29.08
CA ASP A 339 32.23 10.28 29.23
C ASP A 339 32.98 10.04 27.91
N VAL A 340 32.35 9.61 26.83
CA VAL A 340 33.02 9.44 25.52
C VAL A 340 32.90 10.68 24.62
N CYS A 341 31.87 11.50 24.81
CA CYS A 341 31.56 12.68 23.99
C CYS A 341 31.73 14.00 24.74
N ASP A 342 31.97 13.96 26.06
CA ASP A 342 32.39 15.12 26.84
C ASP A 342 33.86 15.49 26.55
N ASN A 343 34.21 16.77 26.57
CA ASN A 343 35.62 17.21 26.51
C ASN A 343 36.24 17.44 27.90
N ASP A 344 35.46 17.38 28.98
CA ASP A 344 35.87 17.56 30.38
C ASP A 344 34.96 16.64 31.22
N ALA A 345 35.21 15.32 31.18
CA ALA A 345 34.21 14.33 31.62
C ALA A 345 33.96 14.35 33.12
N ASP A 346 34.91 14.81 33.93
CA ASP A 346 34.74 14.93 35.38
C ASP A 346 34.47 16.37 35.85
N ASN A 347 34.45 17.33 34.92
CA ASN A 347 34.05 18.73 35.10
C ASN A 347 34.85 19.45 36.18
N ASP A 348 36.16 19.19 36.20
CA ASP A 348 37.11 19.83 37.09
C ASP A 348 37.79 21.08 36.49
N GLY A 349 37.52 21.31 35.19
CA GLY A 349 38.00 22.45 34.42
C GLY A 349 39.29 22.16 33.64
N LEU A 350 39.82 20.94 33.68
CA LEU A 350 40.87 20.46 32.79
C LEU A 350 40.25 19.68 31.63
N PRO A 351 40.43 20.11 30.37
CA PRO A 351 39.98 19.32 29.23
C PRO A 351 40.74 18.00 29.09
N LYS A 352 40.07 16.96 28.59
CA LYS A 352 40.60 15.61 28.36
C LYS A 352 41.95 15.56 27.65
N ASP A 353 42.14 16.42 26.64
CA ASP A 353 43.39 16.46 25.90
C ASP A 353 44.56 17.00 26.75
N VAL A 354 44.28 17.93 27.65
CA VAL A 354 45.23 18.45 28.65
C VAL A 354 45.55 17.38 29.68
N GLU A 355 44.55 16.70 30.21
CA GLU A 355 44.73 15.65 31.20
C GLU A 355 45.53 14.48 30.64
N GLN A 356 45.15 13.98 29.46
CA GLN A 356 45.86 12.92 28.77
C GLN A 356 47.31 13.31 28.46
N ALA A 357 47.55 14.55 28.01
CA ALA A 357 48.90 15.03 27.71
C ALA A 357 49.79 15.12 28.97
N ASN A 358 49.18 15.35 30.13
CA ASN A 358 49.88 15.50 31.41
C ASN A 358 49.76 14.25 32.30
N GLY A 359 49.15 13.16 31.82
CA GLY A 359 48.96 11.92 32.57
C GLY A 359 48.13 12.09 33.84
N LEU A 360 47.09 12.93 33.77
CA LEU A 360 45.98 13.03 34.72
C LEU A 360 44.85 12.06 34.30
N ASP A 361 43.85 11.87 35.15
CA ASP A 361 42.75 10.92 35.01
C ASP A 361 41.44 11.66 34.72
N ASP A 362 40.97 11.57 33.48
CA ASP A 362 39.81 12.31 32.93
C ASP A 362 38.46 11.93 33.52
N LEU A 363 38.45 11.02 34.49
CA LEU A 363 37.28 10.57 35.23
C LEU A 363 37.43 10.82 36.74
N ASN A 364 38.38 11.66 37.15
CA ASN A 364 38.70 11.95 38.55
C ASN A 364 39.00 13.43 38.81
N ALA A 365 37.92 14.17 39.03
CA ALA A 365 37.91 15.62 39.27
C ALA A 365 38.78 16.11 40.44
N SER A 366 39.24 15.21 41.30
CA SER A 366 40.10 15.58 42.42
C SER A 366 41.53 15.84 41.97
N ASP A 367 41.97 15.33 40.82
CA ASP A 367 43.35 15.47 40.39
C ASP A 367 43.68 16.85 39.78
N ALA A 368 42.71 17.61 39.26
CA ALA A 368 42.89 19.04 38.97
C ALA A 368 43.44 19.83 40.15
N THR A 369 43.00 19.51 41.37
CA THR A 369 43.42 20.20 42.59
C THR A 369 44.71 19.67 43.19
N GLN A 370 45.27 18.60 42.64
CA GLN A 370 46.58 18.07 43.05
C GLN A 370 47.70 18.91 42.42
N ASP A 371 48.87 18.81 43.03
CA ASP A 371 50.10 19.48 42.61
C ASP A 371 51.04 18.38 42.12
N LYS A 372 51.13 18.21 40.79
CA LYS A 372 51.77 17.04 40.19
C LYS A 372 53.29 17.13 40.25
N ASP A 373 53.87 18.32 40.10
CA ASP A 373 55.31 18.53 40.05
C ASP A 373 55.92 19.09 41.35
N ASN A 374 55.06 19.42 42.32
CA ASN A 374 55.36 19.82 43.70
C ASN A 374 56.02 21.20 43.82
N ASP A 375 55.63 22.18 43.01
CA ASP A 375 56.04 23.59 43.12
C ASP A 375 55.04 24.46 43.95
N GLY A 376 53.89 23.89 44.30
CA GLY A 376 52.83 24.52 45.07
C GLY A 376 51.75 25.22 44.24
N LEU A 377 51.70 25.00 42.92
CA LEU A 377 50.51 25.20 42.09
C LEU A 377 49.75 23.89 41.92
N SER A 378 48.41 23.99 41.86
CA SER A 378 47.59 22.85 41.46
C SER A 378 47.54 22.76 39.93
N ASN A 379 47.33 21.56 39.39
CA ASN A 379 47.25 21.31 37.96
C ASN A 379 46.27 22.25 37.22
N ILE A 380 45.09 22.50 37.81
CA ILE A 380 44.11 23.45 37.26
C ILE A 380 44.62 24.90 37.25
N ARG A 381 45.44 25.26 38.24
CA ARG A 381 46.02 26.60 38.34
C ARG A 381 47.11 26.80 37.30
N GLU A 382 47.93 25.77 37.08
CA GLU A 382 48.94 25.77 36.03
C GLU A 382 48.31 25.91 34.65
N TYR A 383 47.26 25.13 34.36
CA TYR A 383 46.49 25.27 33.12
C TYR A 383 45.93 26.68 32.94
N GLN A 384 45.38 27.29 34.00
CA GLN A 384 44.86 28.67 33.97
C GLN A 384 45.94 29.74 33.75
N LEU A 385 47.17 29.48 34.23
CA LEU A 385 48.32 30.38 34.07
C LEU A 385 49.07 30.15 32.76
N GLY A 386 48.84 29.01 32.09
CA GLY A 386 49.58 28.61 30.90
C GLY A 386 50.96 28.03 31.21
N THR A 387 51.22 27.67 32.46
CA THR A 387 52.44 26.96 32.89
C THR A 387 52.30 25.45 32.65
N GLN A 388 53.39 24.71 32.82
CA GLN A 388 53.47 23.30 32.49
C GLN A 388 53.18 22.41 33.71
N ILE A 389 52.02 21.73 33.74
CA ILE A 389 51.55 20.78 34.78
C ILE A 389 52.60 19.76 35.30
N THR A 390 53.62 19.48 34.50
CA THR A 390 54.65 18.46 34.80
C THR A 390 56.05 19.04 35.02
N ASN A 391 56.19 20.37 35.01
CA ASN A 391 57.47 21.05 35.07
C ASN A 391 57.42 22.30 35.94
N ARG A 392 58.09 22.20 37.08
CA ARG A 392 58.09 23.19 38.16
C ARG A 392 58.55 24.59 37.75
N ASP A 393 59.29 24.72 36.66
CA ASP A 393 59.96 25.94 36.22
C ASP A 393 59.73 26.05 34.70
N SER A 394 58.65 26.73 34.32
CA SER A 394 58.10 26.71 32.97
C SER A 394 58.93 27.50 31.96
N ASP A 395 59.63 28.55 32.40
CA ASP A 395 60.48 29.38 31.56
C ASP A 395 61.98 29.11 31.70
N ALA A 396 62.36 28.24 32.65
CA ALA A 396 63.70 27.75 32.91
C ALA A 396 64.69 28.84 33.38
N ASP A 397 64.23 29.80 34.17
CA ASP A 397 65.09 30.81 34.79
C ASP A 397 65.65 30.42 36.16
N GLY A 398 65.15 29.31 36.73
CA GLY A 398 65.60 28.73 37.98
C GLY A 398 64.73 29.05 39.20
N ILE A 399 63.63 29.79 39.03
CA ILE A 399 62.56 29.95 40.02
C ILE A 399 61.42 28.99 39.68
N ASP A 400 60.68 28.50 40.69
CA ASP A 400 59.51 27.66 40.43
C ASP A 400 58.22 28.48 40.21
N ASP A 401 57.36 28.01 39.31
CA ASP A 401 56.15 28.72 38.86
C ASP A 401 55.25 29.06 40.06
N GLY A 402 55.19 28.16 41.05
CA GLY A 402 54.49 28.38 42.30
C GLY A 402 55.06 29.50 43.17
N PHE A 403 56.37 29.68 43.26
CA PHE A 403 56.97 30.83 43.94
C PHE A 403 56.64 32.13 43.22
N GLU A 404 56.74 32.14 41.90
CA GLU A 404 56.45 33.31 41.09
C GLU A 404 54.97 33.69 41.15
N HIS A 405 54.06 32.72 41.12
CA HIS A 405 52.64 32.99 41.27
C HIS A 405 52.28 33.57 42.65
N ARG A 406 52.90 33.05 43.72
CA ARG A 406 52.68 33.55 45.09
C ARG A 406 53.24 34.96 45.28
N THR A 407 54.36 35.25 44.63
CA THR A 407 55.01 36.56 44.60
C THR A 407 54.37 37.36 43.47
N HIS A 408 53.28 38.08 43.73
CA HIS A 408 52.31 38.66 42.77
C HIS A 408 52.87 39.56 41.63
N TYR A 409 54.18 39.69 41.52
CA TYR A 409 54.94 40.53 40.62
C TYR A 409 55.96 39.80 39.75
N LEU A 410 56.13 38.48 39.94
CA LEU A 410 56.89 37.62 39.05
C LEU A 410 55.95 36.92 38.07
N ASN A 411 56.47 36.58 36.90
CA ASN A 411 55.70 35.95 35.84
C ASN A 411 56.33 34.60 35.48
N PRO A 412 55.65 33.47 35.78
CA PRO A 412 56.11 32.10 35.49
C PRO A 412 56.46 31.73 34.04
N LEU A 413 56.37 32.69 33.13
CA LEU A 413 56.58 32.55 31.69
C LEU A 413 57.57 33.61 31.15
N ASP A 414 58.23 34.39 32.02
CA ASP A 414 59.21 35.42 31.68
C ASP A 414 60.57 35.17 32.35
N VAL A 415 61.41 34.44 31.61
CA VAL A 415 62.79 34.05 31.96
C VAL A 415 63.74 35.18 32.39
N THR A 416 63.31 36.44 32.30
CA THR A 416 64.15 37.61 32.58
C THR A 416 63.95 38.20 33.96
N ASP A 417 62.90 37.81 34.68
CA ASP A 417 62.57 38.46 35.95
C ASP A 417 63.28 37.86 37.17
N ALA A 418 63.80 36.63 37.11
CA ALA A 418 64.62 36.03 38.18
C ALA A 418 65.86 36.84 38.60
N ASP A 419 66.49 37.52 37.64
CA ASP A 419 67.70 38.33 37.86
C ASP A 419 67.38 39.76 38.38
N TYR A 420 66.11 40.15 38.44
CA TYR A 420 65.70 41.45 38.98
C TYR A 420 65.62 41.43 40.50
N ASP A 421 65.82 42.59 41.10
CA ASP A 421 65.60 42.88 42.52
C ASP A 421 64.30 43.69 42.58
N PHE A 422 63.18 42.98 42.80
CA PHE A 422 61.86 43.59 42.67
C PHE A 422 61.56 44.58 43.81
N ASP A 423 61.92 44.24 45.04
CA ASP A 423 61.61 45.03 46.23
C ASP A 423 62.73 46.01 46.66
N ASN A 424 63.88 45.96 45.98
CA ASN A 424 65.06 46.82 46.16
C ASN A 424 65.76 46.64 47.51
N ASP A 425 65.78 45.42 48.05
CA ASP A 425 66.49 45.06 49.28
C ASP A 425 67.97 44.69 49.05
N GLY A 426 68.35 44.51 47.79
CA GLY A 426 69.71 44.17 47.34
C GLY A 426 69.92 42.70 46.99
N TYR A 427 68.89 41.86 46.98
CA TYR A 427 68.90 40.48 46.52
C TYR A 427 68.06 40.32 45.25
N SER A 428 68.46 39.41 44.34
CA SER A 428 67.60 39.10 43.19
C SER A 428 66.47 38.15 43.59
N ASN A 429 65.38 38.14 42.82
CA ASN A 429 64.25 37.25 43.02
C ASN A 429 64.69 35.76 43.10
N TYR A 430 65.69 35.36 42.30
CA TYR A 430 66.30 34.03 42.38
C TYR A 430 67.03 33.78 43.72
N GLU A 431 67.80 34.75 44.21
CA GLU A 431 68.49 34.64 45.50
C GLU A 431 67.49 34.51 46.66
N GLU A 432 66.34 35.16 46.55
CA GLU A 432 65.24 35.07 47.51
C GLU A 432 64.51 33.73 47.46
N PHE A 433 64.24 33.21 46.25
CA PHE A 433 63.71 31.86 46.06
C PHE A 433 64.61 30.80 46.73
N VAL A 434 65.93 30.87 46.48
CA VAL A 434 66.92 29.97 47.09
C VAL A 434 66.97 30.12 48.62
N ALA A 435 66.75 31.33 49.13
CA ALA A 435 66.71 31.62 50.56
C ALA A 435 65.34 31.32 51.22
N ASN A 436 64.31 31.01 50.43
CA ASN A 436 62.91 30.89 50.84
C ASN A 436 62.42 32.16 51.57
N THR A 437 62.75 33.33 51.02
CA THR A 437 62.25 34.65 51.43
C THR A 437 61.25 35.19 50.39
N PRO A 438 60.33 36.09 50.77
CA PRO A 438 59.37 36.66 49.82
C PRO A 438 60.01 37.74 48.95
N GLY A 439 59.95 37.60 47.62
CA GLY A 439 60.52 38.58 46.69
C GLY A 439 59.73 39.87 46.48
N ASP A 440 58.78 40.14 47.38
CA ASP A 440 57.96 41.34 47.40
C ASP A 440 58.03 42.08 48.75
N ASN A 441 58.98 41.74 49.61
CA ASN A 441 59.06 42.24 50.97
C ASN A 441 60.49 42.53 51.47
N ALA A 442 60.94 43.76 51.22
CA ALA A 442 62.29 44.22 51.54
C ALA A 442 62.66 44.20 53.05
N ASP A 443 61.69 43.97 53.94
CA ASP A 443 61.96 43.77 55.37
C ASP A 443 62.42 42.34 55.70
N ILE A 444 62.18 41.35 54.83
CA ILE A 444 62.54 39.93 55.01
C ILE A 444 63.58 39.53 53.95
N THR A 445 64.85 39.78 54.27
CA THR A 445 65.96 39.51 53.36
C THR A 445 66.59 38.14 53.63
N PRO A 446 67.30 37.54 52.65
CA PRO A 446 68.12 36.33 52.87
C PRO A 446 69.09 36.42 54.06
N GLU A 447 69.60 37.62 54.38
CA GLU A 447 70.48 37.84 55.55
C GLU A 447 69.74 37.78 56.89
N ASN A 448 68.48 38.23 56.94
CA ASN A 448 67.74 38.41 58.19
C ASN A 448 66.66 37.34 58.45
N ALA A 449 66.29 36.54 57.44
CA ALA A 449 65.28 35.48 57.53
C ALA A 449 65.58 34.41 58.60
N TYR A 450 66.86 34.17 58.89
CA TYR A 450 67.31 33.22 59.91
C TYR A 450 67.40 33.82 61.33
N VAL A 451 67.28 35.14 61.49
CA VAL A 451 67.40 35.83 62.80
C VAL A 451 66.12 35.74 63.62
N LEU A 452 64.97 35.49 62.98
CA LEU A 452 63.66 35.39 63.63
C LEU A 452 63.37 34.04 64.31
N TRP A 453 64.14 32.98 64.02
CA TRP A 453 63.98 31.66 64.69
C TRP A 453 64.82 31.50 65.98
N LEU A 454 65.68 32.48 66.33
CA LEU A 454 66.50 32.44 67.56
C LEU A 454 66.02 33.37 68.69
N VAL A 455 64.89 34.06 68.53
CA VAL A 455 64.27 34.82 69.62
C VAL A 455 62.98 34.09 70.05
N PRO A 456 63.12 33.01 70.85
CA PRO A 456 63.22 33.24 72.29
C PRO A 456 64.15 32.23 72.99
N ILE A 457 65.48 32.37 72.89
CA ILE A 457 66.40 31.71 73.84
C ILE A 457 67.26 32.71 74.63
N ILE A 458 67.23 34.01 74.31
CA ILE A 458 67.88 35.04 75.14
C ILE A 458 66.84 35.68 76.08
N SER A 459 66.22 34.86 76.92
CA SER A 459 65.53 35.32 78.15
C SER A 459 65.57 34.28 79.28
N ILE A 460 66.31 33.18 79.13
CA ILE A 460 66.39 32.13 80.18
C ILE A 460 67.80 31.89 80.74
N LEU A 461 68.88 32.51 80.24
CA LEU A 461 70.19 32.43 80.91
C LEU A 461 70.93 33.77 80.88
N LEU A 462 71.10 34.30 82.11
CA LEU A 462 71.95 35.39 82.59
C LEU A 462 71.34 36.80 82.70
#